data_AF-A0A1C5JXE0-F1
#
_entry.id   AF-A0A1C5JXE0-F1
#
_cell.length_a   1.000
_cell.length_b   1.000
_cell.length_c   1.000
_cell.angle_alpha   90.00
_cell.angle_beta   90.00
_cell.angle_gamma   90.00
#
_symmetry.space_group_name_H-M   'P 1'
#
loop_
_entity.id
_entity.type
_entity.pdbx_description
1 polymer ?
#
loop_
_entity_poly.entity_id
_entity_poly.type
_entity_poly.pdbx_seq_one_letter_code
_entity_poly.pdbx_strand_id
1 'polypeptide(L)'
;MNAILRKSILGVAGLAFTGGVFAGPIAAHADTPAHTATKPVAVASVQGEQSTIALNDEQTANVKAIIAATKKAGLPERAAIVSIATALQESKLENLGHLGDRNDHDSLGLFQQRPSSGWG
;
A
#
# COMPACT_ATOMS: atom_id res chain seq x y z
N MET A 1 28.69 42.39 22.04
CA MET A 1 27.73 41.70 21.14
C MET A 1 27.58 40.29 21.69
N ASN A 2 26.49 40.05 22.43
CA ASN A 2 26.33 38.83 23.21
C ASN A 2 25.88 37.67 22.31
N ALA A 3 26.52 36.52 22.47
CA ALA A 3 26.16 35.27 21.82
C ALA A 3 24.79 34.78 22.32
N ILE A 4 23.87 34.45 21.40
CA ILE A 4 22.59 33.83 21.74
C ILE A 4 22.64 32.34 21.40
N LEU A 5 22.60 31.59 22.48
CA LEU A 5 22.70 30.15 22.66
C LEU A 5 21.50 29.41 22.03
N ARG A 6 21.77 28.37 21.25
CA ARG A 6 20.77 27.40 20.77
C ARG A 6 20.30 26.53 21.95
N LYS A 7 18.98 26.38 22.14
CA LYS A 7 18.40 25.37 23.04
C LYS A 7 17.56 24.38 22.24
N SER A 8 18.11 23.19 22.08
CA SER A 8 17.41 21.97 21.66
C SER A 8 16.66 21.39 22.86
N ILE A 9 15.42 20.92 22.68
CA ILE A 9 14.79 19.97 23.59
C ILE A 9 14.19 18.83 22.79
N LEU A 10 14.81 17.67 22.99
CA LEU A 10 14.41 16.33 22.61
C LEU A 10 13.35 15.87 23.63
N GLY A 11 12.21 15.36 23.17
CA GLY A 11 11.18 14.79 24.04
C GLY A 11 10.84 13.36 23.62
N VAL A 12 11.55 12.39 24.20
CA VAL A 12 11.18 10.96 24.12
C VAL A 12 10.28 10.66 25.32
N ALA A 13 8.99 10.42 25.06
CA ALA A 13 8.08 9.91 26.08
C ALA A 13 8.04 8.38 25.99
N GLY A 14 8.68 7.72 26.96
CA GLY A 14 8.60 6.27 27.15
C GLY A 14 7.26 5.89 27.78
N LEU A 15 6.59 4.88 27.22
CA LEU A 15 5.39 4.27 27.79
C LEU A 15 5.82 3.05 28.64
N ALA A 16 5.62 3.13 29.95
CA ALA A 16 5.92 2.05 30.88
C ALA A 16 4.84 0.95 30.80
N PHE A 17 5.27 -0.31 30.66
CA PHE A 17 4.40 -1.48 30.71
C PHE A 17 4.47 -2.07 32.12
N THR A 18 3.44 -1.87 32.95
CA THR A 18 3.30 -2.50 34.26
C THR A 18 2.32 -3.67 34.16
N GLY A 19 2.83 -4.88 34.44
CA GLY A 19 2.09 -6.13 34.31
C GLY A 19 1.09 -6.41 35.43
N GLY A 20 0.27 -7.44 35.19
CA GLY A 20 -0.59 -8.07 36.18
C GLY A 20 -1.14 -9.40 35.62
N VAL A 21 -0.66 -10.52 36.17
CA VAL A 21 -1.21 -11.86 35.93
C VAL A 21 -2.35 -12.07 36.92
N PHE A 22 -3.53 -12.42 36.44
CA PHE A 22 -4.63 -12.93 37.26
C PHE A 22 -5.11 -14.27 36.71
N ALA A 23 -5.01 -15.31 37.53
CA ALA A 23 -5.56 -16.65 37.29
C ALA A 23 -6.93 -16.77 37.97
N GLY A 24 -7.95 -17.19 37.23
CA GLY A 24 -9.32 -17.48 37.69
C GLY A 24 -10.09 -18.33 36.66
N PRO A 25 -11.12 -19.09 37.06
CA PRO A 25 -11.60 -20.26 36.32
C PRO A 25 -12.33 -19.91 35.02
N ILE A 26 -12.05 -20.71 33.98
CA ILE A 26 -12.71 -20.73 32.67
C ILE A 26 -14.21 -21.07 32.81
N ALA A 27 -15.06 -20.04 32.86
CA ALA A 27 -16.47 -20.16 32.58
C ALA A 27 -16.66 -20.04 31.06
N ALA A 28 -16.94 -21.16 30.39
CA ALA A 28 -17.33 -21.16 28.98
C ALA A 28 -18.60 -20.33 28.80
N HIS A 29 -18.44 -19.11 28.27
CA HIS A 29 -19.56 -18.29 27.83
C HIS A 29 -19.85 -18.71 26.39
N ALA A 30 -21.05 -19.23 26.15
CA ALA A 30 -21.54 -19.50 24.82
C ALA A 30 -21.61 -18.17 24.06
N ASP A 31 -20.70 -17.96 23.11
CA ASP A 31 -20.71 -16.81 22.20
C ASP A 31 -21.94 -16.89 21.28
N THR A 32 -23.06 -16.37 21.78
CA THR A 32 -24.15 -15.91 20.92
C THR A 32 -23.66 -14.58 20.34
N PRO A 33 -23.44 -14.43 19.02
CA PRO A 33 -23.08 -13.14 18.47
C PRO A 33 -24.28 -12.21 18.59
N ALA A 34 -24.34 -11.47 19.70
CA ALA A 34 -25.22 -10.33 19.81
C ALA A 34 -24.72 -9.29 18.82
N HIS A 35 -25.35 -9.23 17.65
CA HIS A 35 -25.24 -8.09 16.75
C HIS A 35 -25.83 -6.87 17.46
N THR A 36 -25.03 -6.29 18.35
CA THR A 36 -25.32 -5.01 18.95
C THR A 36 -25.29 -4.01 17.81
N ALA A 37 -26.40 -3.31 17.57
CA ALA A 37 -26.48 -2.25 16.58
C ALA A 37 -25.47 -1.15 16.96
N THR A 38 -24.24 -1.28 16.49
CA THR A 38 -23.21 -0.25 16.63
C THR A 38 -23.69 0.95 15.83
N LYS A 39 -23.77 2.10 16.49
CA LYS A 39 -23.99 3.39 15.81
C LYS A 39 -23.01 3.47 14.63
N PRO A 40 -23.47 3.86 13.41
CA PRO A 40 -22.59 3.97 12.28
C PRO A 40 -21.45 4.92 12.64
N VAL A 41 -20.22 4.43 12.56
CA VAL A 41 -19.03 5.28 12.69
C VAL A 41 -19.04 6.21 11.49
N ALA A 42 -19.13 7.52 11.73
CA ALA A 42 -19.03 8.51 10.67
C ALA A 42 -17.64 8.38 10.04
N VAL A 43 -17.58 7.86 8.81
CA VAL A 43 -16.38 7.93 7.99
C VAL A 43 -16.26 9.35 7.48
N ALA A 44 -15.22 10.06 7.90
CA ALA A 44 -14.91 11.37 7.35
C ALA A 44 -14.71 11.22 5.83
N SER A 45 -15.28 12.13 5.05
CA SER A 45 -15.01 12.21 3.62
C SER A 45 -13.51 12.39 3.39
N VAL A 46 -12.95 11.74 2.37
CA VAL A 46 -11.54 11.94 1.99
C VAL A 46 -11.33 13.43 1.73
N GLN A 47 -10.39 14.03 2.46
CA GLN A 47 -10.04 15.44 2.30
C GLN A 47 -9.02 15.58 1.17
N GLY A 48 -9.30 16.46 0.21
CA GLY A 48 -8.42 16.74 -0.94
C GLY A 48 -9.11 16.53 -2.29
N GLU A 49 -8.62 17.22 -3.32
CA GLU A 49 -9.07 16.96 -4.69
C GLU A 49 -8.58 15.60 -5.18
N GLN A 50 -9.45 14.89 -5.89
CA GLN A 50 -9.09 13.64 -6.53
C GLN A 50 -8.33 13.93 -7.83
N SER A 51 -7.09 13.45 -7.93
CA SER A 51 -6.33 13.52 -9.16
C SER A 51 -6.76 12.42 -10.13
N THR A 52 -6.69 12.74 -11.43
CA THR A 52 -6.95 11.78 -12.52
C THR A 52 -5.80 11.85 -13.51
N ILE A 53 -5.58 10.77 -14.24
CA ILE A 53 -4.60 10.68 -15.31
C ILE A 53 -5.32 10.37 -16.61
N ALA A 54 -4.98 11.08 -17.68
CA ALA A 54 -5.36 10.70 -19.03
C ALA A 54 -4.36 9.66 -19.52
N LEU A 55 -4.85 8.48 -19.91
CA LEU A 55 -4.02 7.43 -20.48
C LEU A 55 -3.91 7.60 -21.99
N ASN A 56 -2.73 7.39 -22.53
CA ASN A 56 -2.55 7.23 -23.98
C ASN A 56 -2.94 5.81 -24.44
N ASP A 57 -2.83 5.56 -25.74
CA ASP A 57 -3.21 4.27 -26.34
C ASP A 57 -2.37 3.09 -25.83
N GLU A 58 -1.05 3.29 -25.64
CA GLU A 58 -0.15 2.25 -25.13
C GLU A 58 -0.49 1.89 -23.67
N GLN A 59 -0.62 2.91 -22.81
CA GLN A 59 -1.00 2.72 -21.41
C GLN A 59 -2.37 2.04 -21.29
N THR A 60 -3.33 2.43 -22.14
CA THR A 60 -4.65 1.79 -22.22
C THR A 60 -4.54 0.33 -22.64
N ALA A 61 -3.69 0.00 -23.62
CA ALA A 61 -3.45 -1.37 -24.05
C ALA A 61 -2.79 -2.20 -22.94
N ASN A 62 -1.81 -1.64 -22.21
CA ASN A 62 -1.15 -2.29 -21.10
C ASN A 62 -2.11 -2.56 -19.93
N VAL A 63 -2.98 -1.62 -19.58
CA VAL A 63 -4.05 -1.83 -18.58
C VAL A 63 -4.98 -2.98 -19.00
N LYS A 64 -5.41 -3.01 -20.27
CA LYS A 64 -6.23 -4.11 -20.79
C LYS A 64 -5.52 -5.46 -20.71
N ALA A 65 -4.21 -5.49 -20.97
CA ALA A 65 -3.40 -6.70 -20.85
C ALA A 65 -3.32 -7.21 -19.40
N ILE A 66 -3.13 -6.32 -18.42
CA ILE A 66 -3.15 -6.67 -16.99
C ILE A 66 -4.51 -7.26 -16.59
N ILE A 67 -5.62 -6.63 -17.02
CA ILE A 67 -6.98 -7.13 -16.74
C ILE A 67 -7.20 -8.50 -17.40
N ALA A 68 -6.74 -8.69 -18.63
CA ALA A 68 -6.85 -9.98 -19.32
C ALA A 68 -6.04 -11.08 -18.61
N ALA A 69 -4.81 -10.77 -18.17
CA ALA A 69 -3.94 -11.70 -17.48
C ALA A 69 -4.53 -12.14 -16.12
N THR A 70 -5.01 -11.20 -15.32
CA THR A 70 -5.66 -11.48 -14.03
C THR A 70 -6.93 -12.32 -14.18
N LYS A 71 -7.77 -12.01 -15.18
CA LYS A 71 -8.93 -12.84 -15.52
C LYS A 71 -8.53 -14.25 -15.95
N LYS A 72 -7.53 -14.38 -16.82
CA LYS A 72 -7.01 -15.68 -17.26
C LYS A 72 -6.47 -16.51 -16.09
N ALA A 73 -5.91 -15.87 -15.08
CA ALA A 73 -5.43 -16.49 -13.86
C ALA A 73 -6.54 -16.81 -12.84
N GLY A 74 -7.81 -16.51 -13.12
CA GLY A 74 -8.93 -16.75 -12.19
C GLY A 74 -8.89 -15.89 -10.93
N LEU A 75 -8.16 -14.76 -10.97
CA LEU A 75 -7.99 -13.87 -9.82
C LEU A 75 -9.20 -12.94 -9.66
N PRO A 76 -9.49 -12.48 -8.42
CA PRO A 76 -10.55 -11.51 -8.19
C PRO A 76 -10.22 -10.17 -8.86
N GLU A 77 -11.25 -9.37 -9.16
CA GLU A 77 -11.10 -8.04 -9.77
C GLU A 77 -10.09 -7.14 -9.03
N ARG A 78 -10.05 -7.24 -7.70
CA ARG A 78 -9.10 -6.51 -6.86
C ARG A 78 -7.64 -6.78 -7.25
N ALA A 79 -7.31 -7.97 -7.76
CA ALA A 79 -5.96 -8.27 -8.24
C ALA A 79 -5.59 -7.38 -9.44
N ALA A 80 -6.50 -7.17 -10.39
CA ALA A 80 -6.28 -6.26 -11.50
C ALA A 80 -6.05 -4.82 -11.02
N ILE A 81 -6.85 -4.35 -10.04
CA ILE A 81 -6.72 -3.01 -9.46
C ILE A 81 -5.34 -2.83 -8.83
N VAL A 82 -4.90 -3.79 -8.01
CA VAL A 82 -3.59 -3.73 -7.36
C VAL A 82 -2.48 -3.77 -8.40
N SER A 83 -2.55 -4.68 -9.39
CA SER A 83 -1.55 -4.74 -10.47
C SER A 83 -1.48 -3.45 -11.29
N ILE A 84 -2.61 -2.83 -11.64
CA ILE A 84 -2.63 -1.54 -12.35
C ILE A 84 -2.02 -0.44 -11.49
N ALA A 85 -2.37 -0.37 -10.20
CA ALA A 85 -1.81 0.62 -9.29
C ALA A 85 -0.29 0.46 -9.13
N THR A 86 0.19 -0.78 -9.00
CA THR A 86 1.63 -1.07 -8.96
C THR A 86 2.31 -0.67 -10.25
N ALA A 87 1.81 -1.10 -11.42
CA ALA A 87 2.41 -0.75 -12.70
C ALA A 87 2.40 0.78 -12.96
N LEU A 88 1.38 1.49 -12.48
CA LEU A 88 1.35 2.94 -12.53
C LEU A 88 2.46 3.58 -11.69
N GLN A 89 2.73 3.03 -10.50
CA GLN A 89 3.77 3.54 -9.61
C GLN A 89 5.19 3.22 -10.12
N GLU A 90 5.37 2.03 -10.70
CA GLU A 90 6.68 1.55 -11.14
C GLU A 90 7.09 2.12 -12.51
N SER A 91 6.18 2.16 -13.47
CA SER A 91 6.51 2.49 -14.87
C SER A 91 5.57 3.50 -15.52
N LYS A 92 4.61 4.07 -14.77
CA LYS A 92 3.51 4.88 -15.34
C LYS A 92 2.71 4.12 -16.41
N LEU A 93 2.61 2.79 -16.27
CA LEU A 93 1.95 1.89 -17.23
C LEU A 93 2.66 1.80 -18.60
N GLU A 94 3.93 2.18 -18.68
CA GLU A 94 4.76 2.05 -19.89
C GLU A 94 5.54 0.74 -19.85
N ASN A 95 5.61 0.01 -20.97
CA ASN A 95 6.38 -1.24 -21.00
C ASN A 95 7.86 -0.96 -21.29
N LEU A 96 8.59 -0.58 -20.24
CA LEU A 96 9.96 -0.10 -20.36
C LEU A 96 10.96 -1.22 -20.69
N GLY A 97 11.81 -0.99 -21.68
CA GLY A 97 12.99 -1.82 -21.97
C GLY A 97 14.20 -1.38 -21.16
N HIS A 98 15.40 -1.79 -21.60
CA HIS A 98 16.65 -1.34 -20.99
C HIS A 98 16.92 0.14 -21.32
N LEU A 99 16.87 1.02 -20.32
CA LEU A 99 16.96 2.47 -20.48
C LEU A 99 18.39 3.05 -20.53
N GLY A 100 19.40 2.18 -20.65
CA GLY A 100 20.82 2.59 -20.67
C GLY A 100 21.27 3.05 -19.28
N ASP A 101 22.01 4.15 -19.22
CA ASP A 101 22.52 4.71 -17.95
C ASP A 101 21.41 5.12 -16.97
N ARG A 102 20.19 5.33 -17.47
CA ARG A 102 19.01 5.65 -16.64
C ARG A 102 18.31 4.40 -16.10
N ASN A 103 18.73 3.20 -16.51
CA ASN A 103 18.12 1.97 -16.05
C ASN A 103 18.52 1.72 -14.60
N ASP A 104 17.54 1.39 -13.76
CA ASP A 104 17.85 0.88 -12.44
C ASP A 104 18.26 -0.60 -12.59
N HIS A 105 19.58 -0.83 -12.65
CA HIS A 105 20.16 -2.16 -12.83
C HIS A 105 19.56 -2.92 -14.03
N ASP A 106 18.99 -4.11 -13.80
CA ASP A 106 18.31 -4.95 -14.79
C ASP A 106 16.78 -4.88 -14.68
N SER A 107 16.23 -3.83 -14.07
CA SER A 107 14.78 -3.63 -13.97
C SER A 107 14.14 -3.41 -15.33
N LEU A 108 13.02 -4.09 -15.60
CA LEU A 108 12.33 -4.08 -16.89
C LEU A 108 10.80 -4.15 -16.76
N GLY A 109 10.12 -3.60 -17.77
CA GLY A 109 8.70 -3.76 -18.04
C GLY A 109 7.76 -3.02 -17.09
N LEU A 110 6.46 -3.35 -17.19
CA LEU A 110 5.38 -2.64 -16.48
C LEU A 110 5.55 -2.57 -14.96
N PHE A 111 6.18 -3.59 -14.37
CA PHE A 111 6.35 -3.73 -12.93
C PHE A 111 7.78 -3.47 -12.48
N GLN A 112 8.66 -2.98 -13.37
CA GLN A 112 10.09 -2.80 -13.10
C GLN A 112 10.71 -4.03 -12.42
N GLN A 113 10.38 -5.21 -12.93
CA GLN A 113 10.84 -6.50 -12.39
C GLN A 113 12.35 -6.59 -12.52
N ARG A 114 13.01 -7.16 -11.50
CA ARG A 114 14.47 -7.29 -11.40
C ARG A 114 14.87 -8.77 -11.35
N PRO A 115 15.07 -9.42 -12.51
CA PRO A 115 15.40 -10.85 -12.58
C PRO A 115 16.61 -11.25 -11.74
N SER A 116 17.64 -10.39 -11.66
CA SER A 116 18.83 -10.64 -10.85
C SER A 116 18.54 -10.76 -9.35
N SER A 117 17.41 -10.23 -8.87
CA SER A 117 16.93 -10.37 -7.49
C SER A 117 15.94 -11.52 -7.30
N GLY A 118 15.64 -12.28 -8.35
CA GLY A 118 14.56 -13.28 -8.34
C GLY A 118 13.15 -12.67 -8.40
N TRP A 119 13.04 -11.39 -8.79
CA TRP A 119 11.74 -10.76 -9.05
C TRP A 119 11.47 -10.77 -10.55
N GLY A 120 10.56 -11.64 -10.98
CA GLY A 120 10.16 -11.82 -12.38
C GLY A 120 9.66 -13.21 -12.66
#